data_AF-A0A099WB87-F1
#
_entry.id   AF-A0A099WB87-F1
#
_cell.length_a   1.000
_cell.length_b   1.000
_cell.length_c   1.000
_cell.angle_alpha   90.00
_cell.angle_beta   90.00
_cell.angle_gamma   90.00
#
_symmetry.space_group_name_H-M   'P 1'
#
loop_
_entity.id
_entity.type
_entity.pdbx_description
1 polymer ?
#
loop_
_entity_poly.entity_id
_entity_poly.type
_entity_poly.pdbx_seq_one_letter_code
_entity_poly.pdbx_strand_id
1 'polypeptide(L)' 'MRFYVIDKTSNEKMRVQTMKYRKGKMPSTVEVLANATSEKGGITSYDIRRINLNEKVKDGRKSMLQLEDRYMLIIEGEA' A
#
# COMPACT_ATOMS: atom_id res chain seq x y z
N MET A 1 16.63 1.36 -1.55
CA MET A 1 15.37 1.32 -2.33
C MET A 1 14.31 0.59 -1.52
N ARG A 2 13.26 1.28 -1.08
CA ARG A 2 12.14 0.75 -0.28
C ARG A 2 10.82 0.97 -1.02
N PHE A 3 9.91 0.01 -0.90
CA PHE A 3 8.59 0.08 -1.52
C PHE A 3 7.53 0.44 -0.49
N TYR A 4 6.59 1.29 -0.89
CA TYR A 4 5.46 1.70 -0.06
C TYR A 4 4.16 1.63 -0.84
N VAL A 5 3.08 1.36 -0.13
CA VAL A 5 1.71 1.53 -0.64
C VAL A 5 1.08 2.72 0.06
N ILE A 6 0.47 3.59 -0.72
CA ILE A 6 -0.38 4.67 -0.20
C ILE A 6 -1.84 4.26 -0.44
N ASP A 7 -2.63 4.17 0.63
CA ASP A 7 -4.09 4.11 0.53
C ASP A 7 -4.62 5.54 0.30
N LYS A 8 -5.15 5.82 -0.89
CA LYS A 8 -5.67 7.15 -1.24
C LYS A 8 -6.91 7.53 -0.44
N THR A 9 -7.64 6.56 0.13
CA THR A 9 -8.85 6.84 0.91
C THR A 9 -8.51 7.34 2.31
N SER A 10 -7.50 6.76 2.96
CA SER A 10 -7.05 7.16 4.30
C SER A 10 -5.80 8.04 4.30
N ASN A 11 -5.14 8.22 3.15
CA ASN A 11 -3.78 8.75 3.02
C ASN A 11 -2.73 8.00 3.87
N GLU A 12 -2.99 6.74 4.22
CA GLU A 12 -2.06 5.90 4.99
C GLU A 12 -0.92 5.41 4.09
N LYS A 13 0.33 5.69 4.50
CA LYS A 13 1.53 5.16 3.85
C LYS A 13 2.03 3.92 4.61
N MET A 14 1.99 2.77 3.94
CA MET A 14 2.37 1.48 4.50
C MET A 14 3.61 0.94 3.81
N ARG A 15 4.54 0.36 4.59
CA ARG A 15 5.78 -0.22 4.03
C ARG A 15 5.49 -1.60 3.47
N VAL A 16 5.91 -1.86 2.22
CA VAL A 16 5.80 -3.19 1.63
C VAL A 16 6.87 -4.11 2.19
N GLN A 17 6.45 -5.24 2.73
CA GLN A 17 7.32 -6.30 3.22
C GLN A 17 7.62 -7.33 2.12
N THR A 18 6.57 -7.76 1.41
CA THR A 18 6.70 -8.76 0.34
C THR A 18 5.81 -8.38 -0.84
N MET A 19 6.28 -8.65 -2.05
CA MET A 19 5.46 -8.59 -3.26
C MET A 19 5.81 -9.72 -4.23
N LYS A 20 4.80 -10.31 -4.86
CA LYS A 20 5.01 -11.38 -5.85
C LYS A 20 4.92 -10.79 -7.25
N TYR A 21 6.07 -10.72 -7.92
CA TYR A 21 6.14 -10.40 -9.34
C TYR A 21 5.86 -11.65 -10.17
N ARG A 22 5.00 -11.51 -11.20
CA ARG A 22 4.99 -12.45 -12.34
C ARG A 22 5.66 -11.73 -13.51
N LYS A 23 6.57 -12.42 -14.20
CA LYS A 23 7.44 -11.91 -15.28
C LYS A 23 6.84 -10.72 -16.05
N GLY A 24 7.45 -9.55 -15.90
CA GLY A 24 7.12 -8.32 -16.63
C GLY A 24 5.81 -7.62 -16.22
N LYS A 25 5.08 -8.12 -15.22
CA LYS A 25 3.84 -7.51 -14.74
C LYS A 25 4.04 -6.86 -13.37
N MET A 26 3.38 -5.72 -13.16
CA MET A 26 3.21 -5.15 -11.83
C MET A 26 2.54 -6.17 -10.90
N PRO A 27 2.96 -6.24 -9.63
CA PRO A 27 2.33 -7.12 -8.66
C PRO A 27 0.86 -6.70 -8.49
N SER A 28 -0.06 -7.67 -8.50
CA SER A 28 -1.48 -7.39 -8.19
C SER A 28 -1.72 -7.32 -6.69
N THR A 29 -0.82 -7.92 -5.89
CA THR A 29 -1.01 -8.10 -4.46
C THR A 29 0.31 -7.95 -3.73
N VAL A 30 0.28 -7.23 -2.61
CA VAL A 30 1.45 -6.95 -1.77
C VAL A 30 1.11 -7.16 -0.30
N GLU A 31 2.11 -7.54 0.48
CA GLU A 31 2.02 -7.60 1.94
C GLU A 31 2.71 -6.38 2.53
N VAL A 32 2.02 -5.70 3.42
CA VAL A 32 2.46 -4.45 4.01
C VAL A 32 2.44 -4.51 5.53
N LEU A 33 3.30 -3.71 6.15
CA LEU A 33 3.27 -3.38 7.56
C LEU A 33 2.41 -2.12 7.73
N ALA A 34 1.27 -2.26 8.39
CA ALA A 34 0.31 -1.20 8.68
C ALA A 34 0.23 -0.93 10.19
N ASN A 35 -0.41 0.18 10.60
CA ASN A 35 -0.70 0.49 12.00
C ASN A 35 0.52 0.33 12.95
N ALA A 36 1.56 1.13 12.75
CA ALA A 36 2.71 1.11 13.64
C ALA A 36 2.28 1.40 15.09
N THR A 37 2.47 0.44 16.00
CA THR A 37 2.07 0.53 17.41
C THR A 37 3.31 0.46 18.28
N SER A 38 3.56 1.52 19.05
CA SER A 38 4.67 1.57 19.98
C SER A 38 4.39 0.71 21.22
N GLU A 39 5.29 -0.21 21.53
CA GLU A 39 5.23 -1.05 22.72
C GLU A 39 6.24 -0.59 23.78
N LYS A 40 6.04 -1.07 25.02
CA LYS A 40 7.00 -0.82 26.11
C LYS A 40 8.34 -1.45 25.75
N GLY A 41 9.43 -0.69 25.92
CA GLY A 41 10.78 -1.14 25.61
C GLY A 41 11.31 -0.76 24.23
N GLY A 42 10.61 0.13 23.49
CA GLY A 42 11.10 0.65 22.21
C GLY A 42 10.86 -0.29 21.01
N ILE A 43 10.11 -1.36 21.21
CA ILE A 43 9.65 -2.23 20.13
C ILE A 43 8.48 -1.54 19.42
N THR A 44 8.49 -1.57 18.09
CA THR A 44 7.34 -1.14 17.28
C THR A 44 6.73 -2.37 16.63
N SER A 45 5.48 -2.64 16.96
CA SER A 45 4.69 -3.70 16.34
C SER A 45 3.90 -3.17 15.16
N TYR A 46 3.57 -4.07 14.23
CA TYR A 46 2.87 -3.73 12.99
C TYR A 46 1.84 -4.81 12.67
N ASP A 47 0.72 -4.39 12.11
CA ASP A 47 -0.25 -5.30 11.50
C ASP A 47 0.25 -5.72 10.11
N ILE A 48 0.30 -7.03 9.85
CA ILE A 48 0.55 -7.54 8.50
C ILE A 48 -0.76 -7.53 7.73
N ARG A 49 -0.82 -6.73 6.65
CA ARG A 49 -1.99 -6.65 5.78
C ARG A 49 -1.65 -7.05 4.37
N ARG A 50 -2.60 -7.71 3.70
CA ARG A 50 -2.51 -8.03 2.27
C ARG A 50 -3.36 -7.05 1.47
N ILE A 51 -2.73 -6.33 0.56
CA ILE A 51 -3.38 -5.30 -0.27
C ILE A 51 -3.47 -5.79 -1.71
N ASN A 52 -4.64 -5.65 -2.32
CA ASN A 52 -4.84 -5.81 -3.75
C ASN A 52 -4.70 -4.46 -4.44
N LEU A 53 -3.65 -4.27 -5.24
CA LEU A 53 -3.36 -3.00 -5.91
C LEU A 53 -4.37 -2.65 -7.02
N ASN A 54 -5.19 -3.63 -7.44
CA ASN A 54 -6.26 -3.42 -8.42
C ASN A 54 -7.60 -3.03 -7.75
N GLU A 55 -7.64 -2.87 -6.43
CA GLU A 55 -8.86 -2.45 -5.73
C GLU A 55 -9.25 -1.04 -6.18
N LYS A 56 -10.50 -0.91 -6.62
CA LYS A 56 -11.04 0.33 -7.16
C LYS A 56 -11.92 1.02 -6.12
N VAL A 57 -11.76 2.34 -6.00
CA VAL A 57 -12.62 3.20 -5.19
C VAL A 57 -13.29 4.25 -6.04
N LYS A 58 -14.49 4.65 -5.60
CA LYS A 58 -15.22 5.76 -6.21
C LYS A 58 -14.51 7.05 -5.85
N ASP A 59 -14.00 7.77 -6.84
CA ASP A 59 -13.54 9.14 -6.62
C ASP A 59 -14.76 10.00 -6.31
N GLY A 60 -14.79 10.59 -5.10
CA GLY A 60 -15.91 11.40 -4.62
C GLY A 60 -16.19 12.64 -5.48
N ARG A 61 -15.28 12.99 -6.40
CA ARG A 61 -15.41 14.12 -7.33
C ARG A 61 -15.68 13.72 -8.78
N LYS A 62 -15.76 12.43 -9.11
CA LYS A 62 -15.96 11.93 -10.49
C LYS A 62 -17.23 11.09 -10.64
N SER A 63 -17.70 10.94 -11.89
CA SER A 63 -18.91 10.16 -12.19
C SER A 63 -18.75 8.69 -11.79
N MET A 64 -19.85 7.98 -11.58
CA MET A 64 -19.87 6.58 -11.12
C MET A 64 -19.07 5.61 -12.03
N LEU A 65 -18.78 6.01 -13.27
CA LEU A 65 -18.02 5.24 -14.25
C LEU A 65 -16.49 5.47 -14.17
N GLN A 66 -16.04 6.47 -13.42
CA GLN A 66 -14.61 6.82 -13.28
C GLN A 66 -14.10 6.34 -11.92
N LEU A 67 -13.85 5.04 -11.82
CA LEU A 67 -13.20 4.44 -10.65
C LEU A 67 -11.68 4.59 -10.76
N GLU A 68 -11.02 4.88 -9.63
CA GLU A 68 -9.56 4.93 -9.54
C GLU A 68 -9.01 3.78 -8.69
N ASP A 69 -7.76 3.40 -8.93
CA ASP A 69 -7.06 2.51 -7.99
C ASP A 69 -6.94 3.19 -6.63
N ARG A 70 -7.43 2.49 -5.59
CA ARG A 70 -7.36 2.90 -4.19
C ARG A 70 -5.92 3.01 -3.72
N TYR A 71 -5.09 2.07 -4.16
CA TYR A 71 -3.74 1.91 -3.67
C TYR A 71 -2.74 2.36 -4.73
N MET A 72 -1.74 3.12 -4.30
CA MET A 72 -0.64 3.54 -5.14
C MET A 72 0.66 2.92 -4.63
N LEU A 73 1.34 2.13 -5.47
CA LEU A 73 2.66 1.59 -5.17
C LEU A 73 3.73 2.62 -5.57
N ILE A 74 4.56 3.02 -4.62
CA ILE A 74 5.68 3.94 -4.84
C ILE A 74 7.00 3.28 -4.45
N ILE A 75 8.08 3.78 -5.05
CA ILE A 75 9.44 3.37 -4.77
C ILE A 75 10.20 4.59 -4.28
N GLU A 76 10.79 4.49 -3.09
CA GLU A 76 11.70 5.51 -2.57
C GLU A 76 13.12 4.96 -2.60
N GLY A 77 13.98 5.62 -3.38
CA GLY A 77 15.43 5.42 -3.35
C GLY A 77 16.06 6.39 -2.37
N GLU A 78 17.05 5.95 -1.60
CA GLU A 78 18.09 6.88 -1.14
C GLU A 78 18.89 7.24 -2.39
N ALA A 79 18.93 8.53 -2.71
CA ALA A 79 19.74 9.07 -3.79
C ALA A 79 21.24 9.00 -3.42
#